data_AF-A0A957XXX3-F1
#
_entry.id   AF-A0A957XXX3-F1
#
_cell.length_a   1.000
_cell.length_b   1.000
_cell.length_c   1.000
_cell.angle_alpha   90.00
_cell.angle_beta   90.00
_cell.angle_gamma   90.00
#
_symmetry.space_group_name_H-M   'P 1'
#
loop_
_entity.id
_entity.type
_entity.pdbx_description
1 polymer ?
#
loop_
_entity_poly.entity_id
_entity_poly.type
_entity_poly.pdbx_seq_one_letter_code
_entity_poly.pdbx_strand_id
1 'polypeptide(L)'
;MIRPNGWGASISLHSIQYNGLTLDSIVEALKPDWWMNWSYRTYGASADGFIPMLWSNTWGDNAVRRGLLDMPGRTWLIHNEPHRPDQANLTPKEAADDVKRFMTVAWEAGVEFQAALGGCGVVDET
;
A
#
# COMPACT_ATOMS: atom_id res chain seq x y z
N MET A 1 1.74 -6.02 15.74
CA MET A 1 0.67 -6.26 14.73
C MET A 1 -0.43 -5.20 14.77
N ILE A 2 -0.52 -4.34 13.75
CA ILE A 2 -1.57 -3.32 13.57
C ILE A 2 -2.44 -3.78 12.39
N ARG A 3 -3.71 -4.11 12.68
CA ARG A 3 -4.71 -4.51 11.68
C ARG A 3 -5.71 -3.35 11.50
N PRO A 4 -6.18 -3.05 10.27
CA PRO A 4 -7.35 -2.19 10.11
C PRO A 4 -8.51 -2.73 10.95
N ASN A 5 -9.04 -1.88 11.84
CA ASN A 5 -10.24 -2.08 12.62
C ASN A 5 -11.09 -0.81 12.57
N GLY A 6 -12.37 -0.89 12.93
CA GLY A 6 -13.26 0.27 12.81
C GLY A 6 -13.50 0.70 11.36
N TRP A 7 -13.62 2.00 11.12
CA TRP A 7 -13.89 2.55 9.79
C TRP A 7 -12.63 3.17 9.18
N GLY A 8 -12.50 3.07 7.86
CA GLY A 8 -11.37 3.66 7.16
C GLY A 8 -11.74 4.37 5.88
N ALA A 9 -10.79 5.16 5.39
CA ALA A 9 -10.95 5.99 4.21
C ALA A 9 -9.82 5.76 3.21
N SER A 10 -10.17 5.61 1.93
CA SER A 10 -9.21 5.79 0.84
C SER A 10 -9.19 7.26 0.43
N ILE A 11 -8.03 7.90 0.54
CA ILE A 11 -7.86 9.34 0.35
C ILE A 11 -6.96 9.56 -0.87
N SER A 12 -7.57 9.93 -1.99
CA SER A 12 -6.87 10.13 -3.27
C SER A 12 -6.16 11.47 -3.30
N LEU A 13 -5.00 11.55 -2.65
CA LEU A 13 -4.10 12.70 -2.78
C LEU A 13 -2.65 12.21 -2.82
N HIS A 14 -2.03 12.28 -3.99
CA HIS A 14 -0.66 11.78 -4.22
C HIS A 14 0.34 12.94 -4.34
N SER A 15 0.09 14.01 -3.58
CA SER A 15 0.92 15.21 -3.53
C SER A 15 0.95 15.74 -2.11
N ILE A 16 1.90 16.64 -1.82
CA ILE A 16 1.97 17.34 -0.54
C ILE A 16 0.72 18.21 -0.34
N GLN A 17 0.19 18.79 -1.43
CA GLN A 17 -0.99 19.64 -1.41
C GLN A 17 -1.76 19.58 -2.74
N TYR A 18 -3.08 19.77 -2.68
CA TYR A 18 -3.94 20.05 -3.82
C TYR A 18 -5.05 21.02 -3.39
N ASN A 19 -5.20 22.13 -4.11
CA ASN A 19 -6.20 23.17 -3.82
C ASN A 19 -6.23 23.62 -2.34
N GLY A 20 -5.06 23.78 -1.72
CA GLY A 20 -4.96 24.19 -0.33
C GLY A 20 -5.01 23.05 0.69
N LEU A 21 -5.50 21.86 0.31
CA LEU A 21 -5.63 20.69 1.19
C LEU A 21 -4.38 19.83 1.16
N THR A 22 -3.99 19.32 2.32
CA THR A 22 -2.95 18.30 2.50
C THR A 22 -3.60 16.97 2.90
N LEU A 23 -2.89 15.84 2.72
CA LEU A 23 -3.38 14.55 3.22
C LEU A 23 -3.66 14.61 4.72
N ASP A 24 -2.77 15.25 5.46
CA ASP A 24 -2.86 15.42 6.91
C ASP A 24 -4.14 16.18 7.31
N SER A 25 -4.47 17.26 6.59
CA SER A 25 -5.69 18.02 6.84
C SER A 25 -6.97 17.22 6.57
N ILE A 26 -6.95 16.32 5.59
CA ILE A 26 -8.09 15.45 5.27
C ILE A 26 -8.23 14.36 6.33
N VAL A 27 -7.12 13.74 6.72
CA VAL A 27 -7.09 12.72 7.79
C VAL A 27 -7.58 13.32 9.12
N GLU A 28 -7.13 14.51 9.49
CA GLU A 28 -7.57 15.18 10.72
C GLU A 28 -9.06 15.58 10.67
N ALA A 29 -9.56 16.00 9.50
CA ALA A 29 -10.97 16.34 9.35
C ALA A 29 -11.88 15.11 9.41
N LEU A 30 -11.44 13.99 8.83
CA LEU A 30 -12.22 12.75 8.75
C LEU A 30 -12.10 11.93 10.04
N LYS A 31 -10.92 11.88 10.68
CA LYS A 31 -10.57 11.03 11.83
C LYS A 31 -10.89 9.54 11.62
N PRO A 32 -10.44 8.92 10.51
CA PRO A 32 -10.62 7.50 10.30
C PRO A 32 -9.75 6.68 11.25
N ASP A 33 -10.21 5.48 11.60
CA ASP A 33 -9.41 4.52 12.38
C ASP A 33 -8.20 4.03 11.55
N TRP A 34 -8.36 3.97 10.23
CA TRP A 34 -7.28 3.69 9.28
C TRP A 34 -7.50 4.37 7.93
N TRP A 35 -6.43 4.61 7.18
CA TRP A 35 -6.54 5.22 5.87
C TRP A 35 -5.47 4.72 4.90
N MET A 36 -5.72 4.89 3.60
CA MET A 36 -4.80 4.51 2.53
C MET A 36 -4.89 5.51 1.38
N ASN A 37 -3.89 5.52 0.50
CA ASN A 37 -3.82 6.45 -0.63
C ASN A 37 -3.20 5.81 -1.88
N TRP A 38 -3.42 4.52 -2.10
CA TRP A 38 -2.83 3.75 -3.22
C TRP A 38 -1.29 3.87 -3.35
N SER A 39 -0.62 4.28 -2.27
CA SER A 39 0.83 4.45 -2.20
C SER A 39 1.37 3.85 -0.91
N TYR A 40 2.68 3.59 -0.88
CA TYR A 40 3.39 3.22 0.35
C TYR A 40 3.93 4.45 1.09
N ARG A 41 3.59 5.66 0.63
CA ARG A 41 4.07 6.94 1.17
C ARG A 41 2.90 7.76 1.70
N THR A 42 3.11 8.47 2.80
CA THR A 42 2.11 9.38 3.39
C THR A 42 2.10 10.79 2.79
N TYR A 43 3.05 11.11 1.89
CA TYR A 43 3.28 12.44 1.31
C TYR A 43 3.29 13.60 2.33
N GLY A 44 3.82 13.33 3.54
CA GLY A 44 3.97 14.34 4.61
C GLY A 44 2.88 14.31 5.68
N ALA A 45 1.86 13.47 5.54
CA ALA A 45 0.89 13.21 6.62
C ALA A 45 1.47 12.28 7.71
N SER A 46 0.85 12.32 8.90
CA SER A 46 1.12 11.34 9.95
C SER A 46 0.93 9.89 9.44
N ALA A 47 1.78 8.97 9.86
CA ALA A 47 1.64 7.54 9.56
C ALA A 47 0.65 6.82 10.51
N ASP A 48 0.01 7.55 11.42
CA ASP A 48 -1.02 7.01 12.31
C ASP A 48 -2.22 6.54 11.47
N GLY A 49 -2.67 5.30 11.74
CA GLY A 49 -3.71 4.65 10.94
C GLY A 49 -3.37 4.35 9.47
N PHE A 50 -2.20 4.77 8.96
CA PHE A 50 -1.86 4.60 7.55
C PHE A 50 -1.60 3.14 7.17
N ILE A 51 -2.19 2.71 6.06
CA ILE A 51 -2.01 1.40 5.45
C ILE A 51 -1.29 1.57 4.11
N PRO A 52 0.01 1.24 4.01
CA PRO A 52 0.77 1.39 2.79
C PRO A 52 0.31 0.40 1.71
N MET A 53 0.38 0.85 0.46
CA MET A 53 0.08 0.04 -0.71
C MET A 53 1.22 0.04 -1.73
N LEU A 54 1.60 -1.15 -2.19
CA LEU A 54 2.42 -1.33 -3.37
C LEU A 54 1.49 -1.45 -4.58
N TRP A 55 1.33 -0.36 -5.33
CA TRP A 55 0.35 -0.31 -6.42
C TRP A 55 0.61 -1.36 -7.51
N SER A 56 1.85 -1.45 -8.00
CA SER A 56 2.29 -2.43 -9.01
C SER A 56 3.62 -3.07 -8.61
N ASN A 57 4.38 -3.65 -9.55
CA ASN A 57 5.71 -4.25 -9.30
C ASN A 57 6.89 -3.25 -9.47
N THR A 58 6.61 -1.95 -9.66
CA THR A 58 7.63 -0.92 -9.97
C THR A 58 8.29 -0.29 -8.73
N TRP A 59 8.03 -0.82 -7.54
CA TRP A 59 8.61 -0.32 -6.30
C TRP A 59 10.09 -0.72 -6.16
N GLY A 60 10.84 0.07 -5.39
CA GLY A 60 12.26 -0.18 -5.10
C GLY A 60 12.46 -0.82 -3.74
N ASP A 61 13.29 -1.86 -3.66
CA ASP A 61 13.52 -2.68 -2.45
C ASP A 61 13.92 -1.82 -1.24
N ASN A 62 14.84 -0.87 -1.44
CA ASN A 62 15.28 0.03 -0.36
C ASN A 62 14.20 0.99 0.14
N ALA A 63 13.21 1.32 -0.71
CA ALA A 63 12.08 2.15 -0.30
C ALA A 63 11.10 1.33 0.56
N VAL A 64 10.82 0.09 0.14
CA VAL A 64 9.97 -0.84 0.88
C VAL A 64 10.61 -1.24 2.21
N ARG A 65 11.90 -1.59 2.21
CA ARG A 65 12.66 -1.92 3.42
C ARG A 65 12.61 -0.80 4.46
N ARG A 66 12.79 0.45 4.04
CA ARG A 66 12.65 1.61 4.94
C ARG A 66 11.21 1.74 5.46
N GLY A 67 10.21 1.67 4.59
CA GLY A 67 8.81 1.74 5.02
C GLY A 67 8.43 0.64 6.03
N LEU A 68 8.96 -0.57 5.87
CA LEU A 68 8.77 -1.68 6.81
C LEU A 68 9.40 -1.42 8.18
N LEU A 69 10.59 -0.80 8.20
CA LEU A 69 11.27 -0.40 9.44
C LEU A 69 10.57 0.78 10.12
N ASP A 70 10.08 1.75 9.34
CA ASP A 70 9.40 2.95 9.84
C ASP A 70 7.97 2.63 10.34
N MET A 71 7.36 1.57 9.83
CA MET A 71 5.99 1.14 10.16
C MET A 71 5.94 -0.36 10.52
N PRO A 72 6.60 -0.80 11.61
CA PRO A 72 6.70 -2.20 11.95
C PRO A 72 5.32 -2.78 12.34
N GLY A 73 5.06 -4.02 11.92
CA GLY A 73 3.82 -4.74 12.23
C GLY A 73 2.58 -4.25 11.50
N ARG A 74 2.71 -3.31 10.55
CA ARG A 74 1.60 -2.77 9.75
C ARG A 74 1.13 -3.77 8.70
N THR A 75 -0.17 -3.75 8.38
CA THR A 75 -0.70 -4.38 7.16
C THR A 75 -0.27 -3.59 5.91
N TRP A 76 0.28 -4.28 4.92
CA TRP A 76 0.60 -3.76 3.59
C TRP A 76 -0.39 -4.31 2.56
N LEU A 77 -0.87 -3.44 1.67
CA LEU A 77 -1.64 -3.86 0.51
C LEU A 77 -0.69 -4.08 -0.66
N ILE A 78 -0.87 -5.18 -1.38
CA ILE A 78 -0.02 -5.54 -2.53
C ILE A 78 -0.90 -5.68 -3.77
N HIS A 79 -0.56 -4.90 -4.79
CA HIS A 79 -1.22 -4.76 -6.11
C HIS A 79 -2.61 -4.10 -6.07
N ASN A 80 -2.86 -3.15 -6.97
CA ASN A 80 -4.22 -2.67 -7.25
C ASN A 80 -4.68 -3.26 -8.58
N GLU A 81 -5.75 -4.04 -8.55
CA GLU A 81 -6.42 -4.55 -9.75
C GLU A 81 -5.42 -5.08 -10.81
N PRO A 82 -4.56 -6.05 -10.46
CA PRO A 82 -3.48 -6.50 -11.35
C PRO A 82 -3.95 -7.00 -12.71
N HIS A 83 -5.18 -7.50 -12.80
CA HIS A 83 -5.80 -7.96 -14.03
C HIS A 83 -6.18 -6.84 -15.02
N ARG A 84 -6.15 -5.55 -14.61
CA ARG A 84 -6.57 -4.44 -15.45
C ARG A 84 -5.40 -3.74 -16.16
N PRO A 85 -5.47 -3.54 -17.49
CA PRO A 85 -4.43 -2.87 -18.26
C PRO A 85 -4.16 -1.41 -17.85
N ASP A 86 -5.16 -0.73 -17.30
CA ASP A 86 -5.06 0.67 -16.85
C ASP A 86 -4.64 0.81 -15.37
N GLN A 87 -4.33 -0.30 -14.70
CA GLN A 87 -4.00 -0.36 -13.28
C GLN A 87 -2.61 -0.96 -13.08
N ALA A 88 -2.43 -1.92 -12.17
CA ALA A 88 -1.13 -2.54 -11.95
C ALA A 88 -0.67 -3.39 -13.15
N ASN A 89 -1.61 -3.90 -13.95
CA ASN A 89 -1.37 -4.62 -15.21
C ASN A 89 -0.28 -5.69 -15.10
N LEU A 90 -0.52 -6.69 -14.25
CA LEU A 90 0.37 -7.81 -13.99
C LEU A 90 -0.32 -9.11 -14.37
N THR A 91 0.42 -9.99 -15.07
CA THR A 91 0.03 -11.39 -15.18
C THR A 91 0.03 -12.07 -13.81
N PRO A 92 -0.70 -13.18 -13.62
CA PRO A 92 -0.65 -13.95 -12.37
C PRO A 92 0.77 -14.37 -11.96
N LYS A 93 1.64 -14.68 -12.94
CA LYS A 93 3.04 -15.04 -12.68
C LYS A 93 3.85 -13.85 -12.17
N GLU A 94 3.73 -12.68 -12.79
CA GLU A 94 4.42 -11.47 -12.34
C GLU A 94 3.97 -11.06 -10.95
N ALA A 95 2.66 -11.10 -10.68
CA ALA A 95 2.12 -10.84 -9.35
C ALA A 95 2.70 -11.83 -8.32
N ALA A 96 2.70 -13.13 -8.60
CA ALA A 96 3.25 -14.13 -7.69
C ALA A 96 4.76 -13.94 -7.42
N ASP A 97 5.54 -13.58 -8.44
CA ASP A 97 6.97 -13.35 -8.29
C ASP A 97 7.26 -12.04 -7.53
N ASP A 98 6.47 -10.98 -7.73
CA ASP A 98 6.57 -9.74 -6.98
C ASP A 98 6.20 -9.90 -5.49
N VAL A 99 5.20 -10.74 -5.18
CA VAL A 99 4.87 -11.10 -3.79
C VAL A 99 6.03 -11.81 -3.11
N LYS A 100 6.67 -12.78 -3.78
CA LYS A 100 7.87 -13.44 -3.24
C LYS A 100 8.98 -12.43 -2.98
N ARG A 101 9.20 -11.50 -3.92
CA ARG A 101 10.18 -10.41 -3.77
C ARG A 101 9.87 -9.55 -2.54
N PHE A 102 8.62 -9.15 -2.33
CA PHE A 102 8.19 -8.43 -1.13
C PHE A 102 8.48 -9.23 0.14
N MET A 103 8.10 -10.51 0.19
CA MET A 103 8.33 -11.35 1.35
C MET A 103 9.82 -11.49 1.68
N THR A 104 10.68 -11.67 0.67
CA THR A 104 12.15 -11.68 0.83
C THR A 104 12.64 -10.38 1.47
N VAL A 105 12.26 -9.22 0.93
CA VAL A 105 12.65 -7.91 1.47
C VAL A 105 12.18 -7.75 2.92
N ALA A 106 10.97 -8.20 3.24
CA ALA A 106 10.40 -8.11 4.58
C ALA A 106 11.08 -9.04 5.59
N TRP A 107 11.42 -10.27 5.20
CA TRP A 107 12.20 -11.17 6.04
C TRP A 107 13.62 -10.68 6.28
N GLU A 108 14.29 -10.14 5.25
CA GLU A 108 15.62 -9.54 5.40
C GLU A 108 15.62 -8.30 6.30
N ALA A 109 14.52 -7.54 6.31
CA ALA A 109 14.36 -6.40 7.20
C ALA A 109 14.23 -6.82 8.68
N GLY A 110 13.88 -8.08 8.96
CA GLY A 110 13.78 -8.62 10.32
C GLY A 110 12.62 -8.04 11.13
N VAL A 111 11.58 -7.49 10.48
CA VAL A 111 10.41 -6.90 11.15
C VAL A 111 9.17 -7.77 11.00
N GLU A 112 8.29 -7.73 12.00
CA GLU A 112 6.94 -8.28 11.87
C GLU A 112 6.18 -7.50 10.80
N PHE A 113 5.46 -8.19 9.91
CA PHE A 113 4.61 -7.56 8.90
C PHE A 113 3.33 -8.37 8.68
N GLN A 114 2.34 -7.72 8.07
CA GLN A 114 1.19 -8.39 7.49
C GLN A 114 1.02 -7.89 6.05
N ALA A 115 0.49 -8.74 5.16
CA ALA A 115 0.19 -8.35 3.80
C ALA A 115 -1.19 -8.87 3.37
N ALA A 116 -1.91 -8.07 2.59
CA ALA A 116 -3.14 -8.46 1.90
C ALA A 116 -2.97 -8.22 0.40
N LEU A 117 -3.42 -9.18 -0.40
CA LEU A 117 -3.25 -9.21 -1.85
C LEU A 117 -4.53 -8.72 -2.54
N GLY A 118 -4.40 -7.70 -3.38
CA GLY A 118 -5.48 -7.18 -4.19
C GLY A 118 -5.75 -8.08 -5.40
N GLY A 119 -6.85 -8.82 -5.36
CA GLY A 119 -7.48 -9.47 -6.52
C GLY A 119 -6.56 -10.36 -7.39
N CYS A 120 -6.35 -11.61 -7.00
CA CYS A 120 -5.81 -12.64 -7.91
C CYS A 120 -6.95 -13.19 -8.79
N GLY A 121 -7.12 -12.62 -9.98
CA GLY A 121 -8.10 -13.06 -10.97
C GLY A 121 -7.43 -13.39 -12.30
N VAL A 122 -7.92 -14.42 -12.97
CA VAL A 122 -7.66 -14.70 -14.39
C VAL A 122 -8.82 -14.08 -15.17
N VAL A 123 -8.53 -13.14 -16.07
CA VAL A 123 -9.47 -12.79 -17.13
C VAL A 123 -9.15 -13.72 -18.29
N ASP A 124 -10.01 -14.70 -18.54
CA ASP A 124 -10.05 -15.36 -19.84
C ASP A 124 -10.49 -14.29 -20.85
N GLU A 125 -9.56 -13.85 -21.69
CA GLU A 125 -9.89 -13.07 -22.88
C GLU A 125 -10.52 -14.04 -23.91
N THR A 126 -11.85 -14.11 -23.92
CA THR A 126 -12.64 -14.69 -25.03
C THR A 126 -12.99 -13.64 -26.07
#